data_AF-A0A8J2YHJ0-F1
#
_entry.id   AF-A0A8J2YHJ0-F1
#
_cell.length_a   1.000
_cell.length_b   1.000
_cell.length_c   1.000
_cell.angle_alpha   90.00
_cell.angle_beta   90.00
_cell.angle_gamma   90.00
#
_symmetry.space_group_name_H-M   'P 1'
#
loop_
_entity.id
_entity.type
_entity.pdbx_description
1 polymer ?
#
loop_
_entity_poly.entity_id
_entity_poly.type
_entity_poly.pdbx_seq_one_letter_code
_entity_poly.pdbx_strand_id
1 'polypeptide(L)' 'MASLPQITLDFTRRIKLSNDRGSLSSDTGEFLFREFDEKVGFSQPLIQYLKLKDERRYFAHANEQLIHQKLY' A
#
# COMPACT_ATOMS: atom_id res chain seq x y z
N MET A 1 24.30 31.39 -6.47
CA MET A 1 23.99 30.03 -5.97
C MET A 1 22.51 30.04 -5.62
N ALA A 2 21.65 29.43 -6.44
CA ALA A 2 20.21 29.40 -6.19
C ALA A 2 19.90 28.23 -5.24
N SER A 3 19.33 28.51 -4.08
CA SER A 3 18.83 27.48 -3.17
C SER A 3 17.53 26.91 -3.72
N LEU A 4 17.40 25.58 -3.67
CA LEU A 4 16.15 24.90 -3.98
C LEU A 4 15.08 25.34 -2.97
N PRO A 5 13.88 25.76 -3.42
CA PRO A 5 12.80 26.08 -2.51
C PRO A 5 12.36 24.80 -1.79
N GLN A 6 12.49 24.81 -0.47
CA GLN A 6 11.95 23.76 0.39
C GLN A 6 10.45 24.01 0.55
N ILE A 7 9.65 23.30 -0.23
CA ILE A 7 8.18 23.35 -0.14
C ILE A 7 7.76 22.34 0.91
N THR A 8 7.43 22.81 2.11
CA THR A 8 6.82 21.97 3.14
C THR A 8 5.36 21.73 2.77
N LEU A 9 5.04 20.51 2.35
CA LEU A 9 3.66 20.10 2.12
C LEU A 9 3.01 19.83 3.49
N ASP A 10 2.21 20.80 3.95
CA ASP A 10 1.35 20.63 5.12
C ASP A 10 0.17 19.72 4.77
N PHE A 11 0.43 18.41 4.72
CA PHE A 11 -0.62 17.43 4.54
C PHE A 11 -1.64 17.57 5.66
N THR A 12 -2.91 17.73 5.28
CA THR A 12 -4.00 17.81 6.24
C THR A 12 -4.08 16.47 6.97
N ARG A 13 -3.73 16.43 8.27
CA ARG A 13 -3.82 15.23 9.13
C ARG A 13 -5.24 14.70 9.35
N ARG A 14 -6.24 15.23 8.64
CA ARG A 14 -7.64 14.80 8.72
C ARG A 14 -7.87 13.64 7.76
N ILE A 15 -7.33 12.49 8.11
CA ILE A 15 -7.76 11.24 7.51
C ILE A 15 -9.23 11.04 7.92
N LYS A 16 -10.15 11.18 6.97
CA LYS A 16 -11.55 10.80 7.18
C LYS A 16 -11.66 9.29 6.90
N LEU A 17 -11.63 8.49 7.97
CA LEU A 17 -11.94 7.07 7.91
C LEU A 17 -13.47 6.91 7.89
N SER A 18 -14.02 6.66 6.71
CA SER A 18 -15.44 6.35 6.53
C SER A 18 -15.61 4.84 6.58
N ASN A 19 -16.26 4.31 7.63
CA ASN A 19 -16.60 2.88 7.72
C ASN A 19 -17.76 2.47 6.80
N ASP A 20 -18.39 3.44 6.12
CA ASP A 20 -19.59 3.25 5.32
C ASP A 20 -19.32 2.63 3.94
N ARG A 21 -18.20 1.90 3.78
CA ARG A 21 -17.74 1.38 2.47
C ARG A 21 -17.69 2.50 1.41
N GLY A 22 -17.47 3.74 1.86
CA GLY A 22 -17.16 4.86 0.98
C GLY A 22 -15.81 4.61 0.34
N SER A 23 -15.70 4.82 -0.96
CA SER A 23 -14.54 4.48 -1.78
C SER A 23 -13.23 4.96 -1.17
N LEU A 24 -12.52 4.05 -0.50
CA LEU A 24 -11.09 4.15 -0.17
C LEU A 24 -10.26 4.02 -1.47
N SER A 25 -10.67 4.71 -2.53
CA SER A 25 -10.08 4.67 -3.87
C SER A 25 -9.14 5.85 -4.11
N SER A 26 -8.63 6.46 -3.05
CA SER A 26 -7.68 7.56 -3.13
C SER A 26 -6.32 7.03 -2.68
N ASP A 27 -5.23 7.51 -3.27
CA ASP A 27 -3.83 7.23 -2.90
C ASP A 27 -3.57 7.32 -1.39
N THR A 28 -4.41 8.06 -0.65
CA THR A 28 -4.39 8.12 0.82
C THR A 28 -4.75 6.78 1.49
N GLY A 29 -5.68 6.01 0.93
CA GLY A 29 -6.06 4.69 1.43
C GLY A 29 -4.93 3.67 1.28
N GLU A 30 -4.26 3.66 0.13
CA GLU A 30 -3.08 2.82 -0.12
C GLU A 30 -1.96 3.13 0.89
N PHE A 31 -1.68 4.41 1.11
CA PHE A 31 -0.69 4.86 2.10
C PHE A 31 -1.03 4.38 3.52
N LEU A 32 -2.30 4.45 3.92
CA LEU A 32 -2.73 4.00 5.25
C LEU A 32 -2.66 2.49 5.43
N PHE A 33 -3.04 1.72 4.42
CA PHE A 33 -2.87 0.28 4.48
C PHE A 33 -1.38 -0.09 4.52
N ARG A 34 -0.50 0.70 3.90
CA ARG A 34 0.94 0.47 3.91
C ARG A 34 1.52 0.78 5.29
N GLU A 35 1.16 1.91 5.89
CA GLU A 35 1.56 2.23 7.26
C GLU A 35 1.03 1.20 8.27
N PHE A 36 -0.22 0.77 8.10
CA PHE A 36 -0.81 -0.29 8.93
C PHE A 36 -0.02 -1.59 8.80
N ASP A 37 0.30 -2.00 7.58
CA ASP A 37 1.05 -3.22 7.33
C ASP A 37 2.49 -3.15 7.86
N GLU A 38 3.17 -2.01 7.70
CA GLU A 38 4.50 -1.79 8.26
C GLU A 38 4.51 -1.85 9.80
N LYS A 39 3.42 -1.41 10.46
CA LYS A 39 3.32 -1.41 11.93
C LYS A 39 2.85 -2.73 12.51
N VAL A 40 1.95 -3.43 11.83
CA VAL A 40 1.30 -4.64 12.35
C VAL A 40 1.90 -5.91 11.75
N GLY A 41 2.60 -5.81 10.62
CA GLY A 41 3.17 -6.94 9.90
C GLY A 41 2.09 -7.83 9.27
N PHE A 42 0.99 -7.24 8.80
CA PHE A 42 -0.18 -7.99 8.34
C PHE A 42 0.08 -8.83 7.08
N SER A 43 1.00 -8.40 6.21
CA SER A 43 1.40 -9.08 4.98
C SER A 43 2.22 -10.33 5.26
N GLN A 44 2.94 -10.40 6.38
CA GLN A 44 3.79 -11.55 6.74
C GLN A 44 3.00 -12.87 6.81
N PRO A 45 1.89 -12.98 7.57
CA PRO A 45 1.08 -14.21 7.56
C PRO A 45 0.46 -14.47 6.18
N LEU A 46 0.08 -13.44 5.41
CA LEU A 46 -0.43 -13.64 4.06
C LEU A 46 0.64 -14.26 3.15
N ILE A 47 1.88 -13.79 3.20
CA ILE A 47 2.99 -14.36 2.43
C ILE A 47 3.27 -15.81 2.80
N GLN A 48 3.11 -16.16 4.08
CA GLN A 48 3.35 -17.52 4.58
C GLN A 48 2.23 -18.50 4.21
N TYR A 49 0.97 -18.09 4.33
CA TYR A 49 -0.18 -19.01 4.20
C TYR A 49 -0.87 -18.93 2.83
N LEU A 50 -0.82 -17.78 2.15
CA LEU A 50 -1.47 -17.58 0.86
C LEU A 50 -0.44 -17.73 -0.27
N LYS A 51 -0.54 -18.81 -1.04
CA LYS A 51 0.24 -18.98 -2.28
C LYS A 51 -0.63 -18.64 -3.49
N LEU A 52 -0.33 -17.51 -4.12
CA LEU A 52 -0.97 -17.10 -5.35
C LEU A 52 -0.40 -17.91 -6.52
N LYS A 53 -1.31 -18.45 -7.34
CA LYS A 53 -0.91 -19.08 -8.61
C LYS A 53 -0.78 -17.98 -9.65
N ASP A 54 0.41 -17.81 -10.19
CA ASP A 54 0.65 -16.89 -11.31
C ASP A 54 0.73 -17.68 -12.61
N GLU A 55 -0.29 -17.55 -13.47
CA GLU A 55 -0.39 -18.23 -14.77
C GLU A 55 0.24 -17.41 -15.91
N ARG A 56 0.89 -16.28 -15.59
CA ARG A 56 1.52 -15.40 -16.57
C ARG A 56 2.63 -16.11 -17.34
N ARG A 57 2.61 -15.93 -18.66
CA ARG A 57 3.60 -16.53 -19.59
C ARG A 57 4.95 -15.82 -19.60
N TYR A 58 4.98 -14.55 -19.23
CA TYR A 58 6.18 -13.71 -19.29
C TYR A 58 6.36 -13.00 -17.95
N PHE A 59 7.57 -13.12 -17.39
CA PHE A 59 7.97 -12.71 -16.03
C PHE A 59 7.33 -13.51 -14.89
N ALA A 60 8.19 -14.11 -14.06
CA ALA A 60 7.81 -14.74 -12.81
C ALA A 60 8.05 -13.75 -11.67
N HIS A 61 6.99 -13.43 -10.92
CA HIS A 61 7.08 -12.63 -9.71
C HIS A 61 7.10 -13.54 -8.49
N ALA A 62 7.80 -13.11 -7.44
CA ALA A 62 7.72 -13.79 -6.15
C ALA A 62 6.29 -13.65 -5.58
N ASN A 63 5.84 -14.65 -4.82
CA ASN A 63 4.52 -14.66 -4.19
C ASN A 63 4.28 -13.41 -3.33
N GLU A 64 5.32 -12.92 -2.65
CA GLU A 64 5.30 -11.67 -1.89
C GLU A 64 4.94 -10.46 -2.75
N GLN A 65 5.59 -10.32 -3.92
CA GLN A 65 5.32 -9.21 -4.84
C GLN A 65 3.89 -9.25 -5.36
N LEU A 66 3.38 -10.46 -5.63
CA LEU A 66 2.00 -10.65 -6.06
C LEU A 66 1.00 -10.29 -4.96
N ILE A 67 1.29 -10.60 -3.70
CA ILE A 67 0.45 -10.25 -2.55
C ILE A 67 0.44 -8.73 -2.36
N HIS A 68 1.60 -8.08 -2.41
CA HIS A 68 1.66 -6.62 -2.30
C HIS A 68 0.87 -5.94 -3.42
N GLN A 69 0.98 -6.40 -4.68
CA GLN A 69 0.19 -5.88 -5.81
C GLN A 69 -1.33 -6.05 -5.63
N LYS A 70 -1.78 -6.99 -4.80
CA LYS A 70 -3.22 -7.22 -4.56
C LYS A 70 -3.75 -6.43 -3.36
N LEU A 71 -2.87 -6.03 -2.45
CA LEU A 71 -3.21 -5.22 -1.28
C LEU A 71 -3.15 -3.72 -1.57
N TYR A 72 -2.25 -3.31 -2.47
CA TYR A 72 -1.94 -1.92 -2.83
C TYR A 72 -2.06 -1.73 -4.34
#